data_AF-A0A2C9W334-F1
#
_entry.id   AF-A0A2C9W334-F1
#
_cell.length_a   1.000
_cell.length_b   1.000
_cell.length_c   1.000
_cell.angle_alpha   90.00
_cell.angle_beta   90.00
_cell.angle_gamma   90.00
#
_symmetry.space_group_name_H-M   'P 1'
#
loop_
_entity.id
_entity.type
_entity.pdbx_description
1 polymer ?
#
loop_
_entity_poly.entity_id
_entity_poly.type
_entity_poly.pdbx_seq_one_letter_code
_entity_poly.pdbx_strand_id
1 'polypeptide(L)' 'MGGGMEANKNRFIEEWSSARENLEYNFRWTRRNFALVGLFGIAVPIFIYKGIVKEFNMQDEDAGRPYRKFL' A
#
# COMPACT_ATOMS: atom_id res chain seq x y z
N MET A 1 0.17 -20.06 -30.67
CA MET A 1 -0.76 -19.57 -29.62
C MET A 1 -2.10 -19.31 -30.30
N GLY A 2 -3.17 -19.97 -29.83
CA GLY A 2 -4.48 -19.98 -30.52
C GLY A 2 -5.10 -18.59 -30.60
N GLY A 3 -5.05 -17.98 -31.78
CA GLY A 3 -5.75 -16.74 -32.12
C GLY A 3 -7.20 -17.07 -32.48
N GLY A 4 -8.14 -16.43 -31.80
CA GLY A 4 -9.57 -16.69 -32.05
C GLY A 4 -10.56 -16.00 -31.12
N MET A 5 -10.09 -15.26 -30.11
CA MET A 5 -10.93 -14.39 -29.28
C MET A 5 -10.28 -13.01 -29.16
N GLU A 6 -10.10 -12.32 -30.28
CA GLU A 6 -9.69 -10.92 -30.24
C GLU A 6 -10.90 -10.07 -29.85
N ALA A 7 -10.94 -9.63 -28.59
CA ALA A 7 -11.82 -8.54 -28.21
C ALA A 7 -11.48 -7.31 -29.08
N ASN A 8 -12.49 -6.52 -29.46
CA ASN A 8 -12.26 -5.29 -30.22
C ASN A 8 -11.33 -4.36 -29.44
N LYS A 9 -10.07 -4.29 -29.86
CA LYS A 9 -9.04 -3.49 -29.19
C LYS A 9 -9.37 -2.01 -29.33
N ASN A 10 -9.44 -1.32 -28.20
CA ASN A 10 -9.55 0.13 -28.19
C ASN A 10 -8.18 0.73 -27.88
N ARG A 11 -7.60 1.43 -28.85
CA ARG A 11 -6.29 2.05 -28.75
C ARG A 11 -6.10 2.86 -27.46
N PHE A 12 -7.10 3.63 -27.03
CA PHE A 12 -7.00 4.46 -25.82
C PHE A 12 -6.96 3.61 -24.54
N ILE A 13 -7.65 2.47 -24.52
CA ILE A 13 -7.64 1.55 -23.38
C ILE A 13 -6.31 0.83 -23.31
N GLU A 14 -5.80 0.34 -24.44
CA GLU A 14 -4.52 -0.36 -24.53
C GLU A 14 -3.35 0.56 -24.13
N GLU A 15 -3.32 1.79 -24.66
CA GLU A 15 -2.28 2.78 -24.31
C GLU A 15 -2.36 3.17 -22.83
N TRP A 16 -3.56 3.36 -22.27
CA TRP A 16 -3.73 3.66 -20.85
C TRP A 16 -3.30 2.49 -19.95
N SER A 17 -3.69 1.26 -20.29
CA SER A 17 -3.28 0.07 -19.53
C SER A 17 -1.76 -0.08 -19.56
N SER A 18 -1.17 0.03 -20.75
CA SER A 18 0.28 -0.04 -20.93
C SER A 18 1.01 1.03 -20.12
N ALA A 19 0.51 2.27 -20.10
CA ALA A 19 1.11 3.35 -19.31
C ALA A 19 1.06 3.08 -17.80
N ARG A 20 0.03 2.40 -17.30
CA ARG A 20 -0.08 2.04 -15.87
C ARG A 20 0.82 0.88 -15.48
N GLU A 21 0.95 -0.11 -16.35
CA GLU A 21 1.84 -1.26 -16.14
C GLU A 21 3.31 -0.85 -16.16
N ASN A 22 3.64 0.23 -16.86
CA ASN A 22 5.01 0.73 -17.05
C ASN A 22 5.28 2.06 -16.32
N LEU A 23 4.50 2.35 -15.27
CA LEU A 23 4.57 3.62 -14.55
C LEU A 23 5.94 3.83 -13.88
N GLU A 24 6.59 2.75 -13.46
CA GLU A 24 7.91 2.73 -12.82
C GLU A 24 9.01 3.33 -13.70
N TYR A 25 8.95 3.15 -15.02
CA TYR A 25 9.94 3.74 -15.94
C TYR A 25 9.83 5.27 -16.01
N ASN A 26 8.67 5.81 -15.68
CA ASN A 26 8.37 7.24 -15.70
C ASN A 26 8.44 7.87 -14.30
N PHE A 27 8.67 7.06 -13.26
CA PHE A 27 8.71 7.55 -11.89
C PHE A 27 9.95 8.41 -11.65
N ARG A 28 9.78 9.51 -10.90
CA ARG A 28 10.87 10.43 -10.53
C ARG A 28 10.86 10.70 -9.04
N TRP A 29 12.05 10.70 -8.44
CA TRP A 29 12.24 11.15 -7.07
C TRP A 29 12.13 12.67 -6.98
N THR A 30 10.94 13.13 -6.65
CA THR A 30 10.65 14.52 -6.32
C THR A 30 10.48 14.66 -4.81
N ARG A 31 10.59 15.89 -4.28
CA ARG A 31 10.30 16.17 -2.86
C ARG A 31 8.91 15.67 -2.45
N ARG A 32 7.91 15.84 -3.34
CA ARG A 32 6.55 15.34 -3.13
C ARG A 32 6.51 13.82 -3.06
N ASN A 33 7.13 13.12 -4.00
CA ASN A 33 7.11 11.66 -4.04
C ASN A 33 7.86 11.06 -2.85
N PHE A 34 8.98 11.67 -2.44
CA PHE A 34 9.69 11.27 -1.23
C PHE A 34 8.84 11.43 0.02
N ALA A 35 8.12 12.55 0.15
CA ALA A 35 7.19 12.78 1.26
C ALA A 35 6.05 11.75 1.27
N LEU A 36 5.48 11.42 0.10
CA LEU A 36 4.42 10.41 -0.02
C LEU A 36 4.91 9.02 0.37
N VAL A 37 6.09 8.61 -0.10
CA VAL A 37 6.71 7.32 0.27
C VAL A 37 6.99 7.27 1.77
N GLY A 38 7.55 8.33 2.36
CA GLY A 38 7.79 8.38 3.81
C GLY A 38 6.50 8.32 4.62
N LEU A 39 5.46 9.06 4.22
CA LEU A 39 4.19 9.09 4.93
C LEU A 39 3.45 7.74 4.84
N PHE A 40 3.21 7.24 3.63
CA PHE A 40 2.38 6.05 3.43
C PHE A 40 3.17 4.74 3.50
N GLY A 41 4.46 4.75 3.16
CA GLY A 41 5.31 3.57 3.23
C GLY A 41 5.90 3.31 4.63
N ILE A 42 6.02 4.34 5.47
CA ILE A 42 6.66 4.22 6.80
C ILE A 42 5.75 4.71 7.92
N ALA A 43 5.37 5.99 7.90
CA ALA A 43 4.70 6.60 9.05
C ALA A 43 3.33 5.96 9.34
N VAL A 44 2.47 5.85 8.33
CA VAL A 44 1.11 5.29 8.48
C VAL A 44 1.15 3.84 9.01
N PRO A 45 1.92 2.89 8.42
CA PRO A 45 2.02 1.53 8.97
C PRO A 45 2.49 1.49 10.42
N ILE A 46 3.48 2.30 10.79
CA ILE A 46 3.99 2.36 12.17
C ILE A 46 2.92 2.89 13.13
N PHE A 47 2.21 3.95 12.75
CA PHE A 47 1.15 4.51 13.60
C PHE A 47 -0.01 3.54 13.77
N ILE A 48 -0.42 2.84 12.70
CA ILE A 48 -1.45 1.80 12.77
C ILE A 48 -1.01 0.70 13.73
N TYR A 49 0.19 0.16 13.56
CA TYR A 49 0.72 -0.89 14.43
C TYR A 49 0.74 -0.44 15.90
N LYS A 50 1.30 0.74 16.19
CA LYS A 50 1.36 1.28 17.56
C LYS A 50 -0.02 1.52 18.15
N GLY A 51 -0.96 2.02 17.34
CA GLY A 51 -2.35 2.24 17.77
C GLY A 51 -3.03 0.93 18.15
N ILE A 52 -2.89 -0.09 17.31
CA ILE A 52 -3.44 -1.44 17.56
C ILE A 52 -2.82 -2.05 18.82
N VAL A 53 -1.48 -2.04 18.95
CA VAL A 53 -0.79 -2.57 20.13
C VAL A 53 -1.27 -1.87 21.39
N LYS A 54 -1.34 -0.53 21.38
CA LYS A 54 -1.85 0.24 22.51
C LYS A 54 -3.27 -0.16 22.90
N GLU A 55 -4.16 -0.30 21.92
CA GLU A 55 -5.55 -0.72 22.13
C GLU A 55 -5.63 -2.10 22.79
N PHE A 56 -4.87 -3.07 22.30
CA PHE A 56 -4.83 -4.42 22.90
C PHE A 56 -4.29 -4.41 24.33
N ASN A 57 -3.27 -3.61 24.61
CA ASN A 57 -2.71 -3.52 25.95
C ASN A 57 -3.68 -2.87 26.93
N MET A 58 -4.42 -1.83 26.50
CA MET A 58 -5.47 -1.22 27.33
C MET A 58 -6.56 -2.25 27.67
N GLN A 59 -6.96 -3.08 26.71
CA GLN A 59 -7.93 -4.15 26.96
C GLN A 59 -7.38 -5.24 27.89
N ASP A 60 -6.10 -5.60 27.77
CA ASP A 60 -5.46 -6.57 28.67
C ASP A 60 -5.33 -6.01 30.09
N GLU A 61 -5.00 -4.73 30.25
CA GLU A 61 -4.98 -4.03 31.55
C GLU A 61 -6.36 -4.04 32.22
N ASP A 62 -7.41 -3.68 31.48
CA ASP A 62 -8.80 -3.71 31.97
C ASP A 62 -9.24 -5.13 32.35
N ALA A 63 -8.72 -6.16 31.66
CA ALA A 63 -8.99 -7.56 31.94
C ALA A 63 -8.07 -8.17 33.02
N GLY A 64 -7.15 -7.40 33.62
CA GLY A 64 -6.18 -7.88 34.61
C GLY A 64 -5.15 -8.88 34.05
N ARG A 65 -4.92 -8.86 32.73
CA ARG A 65 -3.97 -9.74 32.03
C ARG A 65 -2.60 -9.07 31.92
N PRO A 66 -1.50 -9.86 31.88
CA PRO A 66 -0.17 -9.30 31.71
C PRO A 66 0.03 -8.73 30.31
N TYR A 67 0.78 -7.63 30.22
CA TYR A 67 1.15 -6.98 28.97
C TYR A 67 1.83 -7.96 28.00
N ARG A 68 1.41 -7.94 26.74
CA ARG A 68 1.98 -8.79 25.69
C ARG A 68 2.90 -7.97 24.79
N LYS A 69 4.10 -8.48 24.58
CA LYS A 69 5.00 -7.93 23.56
C LYS A 69 4.56 -8.42 22.18
N PHE A 70 3.90 -7.55 21.44
CA PHE A 70 3.76 -7.68 20.00
C PHE A 70 5.07 -7.16 19.36
N LEU A 71 5.53 -7.79 18.26
CA LEU A 71 6.78 -7.52 17.50
C LEU A 71 7.88 -6.71 18.23
#